data_AF-D9WCR2-F1
#
_entry.id   AF-D9WCR2-F1
#
_cell.length_a   1.000
_cell.length_b   1.000
_cell.length_c   1.000
_cell.angle_alpha   90.00
_cell.angle_beta   90.00
_cell.angle_gamma   90.00
#
_symmetry.space_group_name_H-M   'P 1'
#
loop_
_entity.id
_entity.type
_entity.pdbx_description
1 polymer ?
#
loop_
_entity_poly.entity_id
_entity_poly.type
_entity_poly.pdbx_seq_one_letter_code
_entity_poly.pdbx_strand_id
1 'polypeptide(L)'
;MTPWDIERTCSPGRSAACWKRAGHARPRGTADEVQASLGQGASIGGELTERFQSNWSRALELFGKHQAMWRAQLEAVMRAEHDPALREAFDRAQPEARRVLVGLFHGIDEREVDEEKTRVLGSFYMTLVSGVVVQQALNPGLTPDARDLIEGMRRVLGGGPPVPSG
;
A
#
# COMPACT_ATOMS: atom_id res chain seq x y z
N MET A 1 -5.80 12.40 21.97
CA MET A 1 -6.58 13.39 21.22
C MET A 1 -7.26 12.67 20.07
N THR A 2 -8.59 12.57 20.12
CA THR A 2 -9.36 11.79 19.15
C THR A 2 -9.68 12.65 17.91
N PRO A 3 -10.06 12.06 16.77
CA PRO A 3 -10.40 12.82 15.56
C PRO A 3 -11.48 13.91 15.76
N TRP A 4 -12.36 13.73 16.75
CA TRP A 4 -13.45 14.66 17.09
C TRP A 4 -13.02 15.86 17.96
N ASP A 5 -11.77 15.90 18.45
CA ASP A 5 -11.27 17.03 19.25
C ASP A 5 -10.71 18.18 18.39
N ILE A 6 -10.45 17.93 17.10
CA ILE A 6 -9.94 18.94 16.15
C ILE A 6 -11.07 19.90 15.72
N GLU A 7 -12.30 19.41 15.56
CA GLU A 7 -13.47 20.25 15.20
C GLU A 7 -13.85 21.26 16.29
N ARG A 8 -13.51 21.01 17.56
CA ARG A 8 -13.80 21.93 18.67
C ARG A 8 -12.81 23.09 18.83
N THR A 9 -11.64 23.05 18.19
CA THR A 9 -10.56 24.02 18.45
C THR A 9 -10.38 25.11 17.39
N CYS A 10 -10.79 24.91 16.14
CA CYS A 10 -10.82 25.97 15.11
C CYS A 10 -12.21 26.05 14.45
N SER A 11 -13.10 26.85 15.04
CA SER A 11 -14.42 27.22 14.50
C SER A 11 -14.28 28.22 13.34
N PRO A 12 -15.28 28.37 12.44
CA PRO A 12 -15.19 29.26 11.27
C PRO A 12 -15.04 30.72 11.73
N GLY A 13 -13.87 31.31 11.52
CA GLY A 13 -13.64 32.74 11.78
C GLY A 13 -12.30 33.14 12.38
N ARG A 14 -11.36 32.23 12.69
CA ARG A 14 -10.03 32.62 13.21
C ARG A 14 -8.86 32.20 12.32
N SER A 15 -8.25 33.26 11.74
CA SER A 15 -6.91 33.44 11.14
C SER A 15 -6.26 32.27 10.41
N ALA A 16 -5.85 32.52 9.17
CA ALA A 16 -4.98 31.67 8.35
C ALA A 16 -3.73 31.15 9.08
N ALA A 17 -3.32 31.78 10.19
CA ALA A 17 -2.26 31.29 11.07
C ALA A 17 -2.61 30.01 11.85
N CYS A 18 -3.88 29.73 12.23
CA CYS A 18 -4.29 28.42 12.78
C CYS A 18 -4.06 27.34 11.72
N TRP A 19 -4.52 27.60 10.49
CA TRP A 19 -4.36 26.67 9.37
C TRP A 19 -2.89 26.42 8.99
N LYS A 20 -2.03 27.45 8.96
CA LYS A 20 -0.58 27.26 8.72
C LYS A 20 0.09 26.43 9.81
N ARG A 21 -0.29 26.61 11.08
CA ARG A 21 0.29 25.85 12.20
C ARG A 21 -0.24 24.41 12.26
N ALA A 22 -1.50 24.20 11.89
CA ALA A 22 -2.09 22.87 11.70
C ALA A 22 -1.46 22.12 10.51
N GLY A 23 -1.09 22.83 9.44
CA GLY A 23 -0.35 22.27 8.30
C GLY A 23 1.07 21.77 8.63
N HIS A 24 1.61 22.09 9.81
CA HIS A 24 2.91 21.59 10.28
C HIS A 24 2.81 20.45 11.31
N ALA A 25 1.60 20.12 11.79
CA ALA A 25 1.40 18.92 12.59
C ALA A 25 1.33 17.71 11.65
N ARG A 26 2.44 16.98 11.53
CA ARG A 26 2.50 15.77 10.67
C ARG A 26 1.50 14.72 11.18
N PRO A 27 0.49 14.33 10.39
CA PRO A 27 -0.40 13.24 10.77
C PRO A 27 0.43 11.96 10.90
N ARG A 28 0.16 11.13 11.91
CA ARG A 28 0.72 9.76 11.92
C ARG A 28 0.20 9.01 10.69
N GLY A 29 1.09 8.49 9.85
CA GLY A 29 0.72 7.76 8.63
C GLY A 29 0.71 8.60 7.35
N THR A 30 1.66 9.55 7.22
CA THR A 30 1.92 10.20 5.92
C THR A 30 2.45 9.19 4.88
N ALA A 31 2.20 9.42 3.59
CA ALA A 31 2.71 8.57 2.51
C ALA A 31 4.24 8.37 2.59
N ASP A 32 4.98 9.45 2.91
CA ASP A 32 6.43 9.41 3.09
C ASP A 32 6.88 8.52 4.26
N GLU A 33 6.13 8.50 5.36
CA GLU A 33 6.43 7.60 6.51
C GLU A 33 6.18 6.15 6.16
N VAL A 34 5.09 5.87 5.42
CA VAL A 34 4.78 4.52 4.97
C VAL A 34 5.83 4.04 3.96
N GLN A 35 6.22 4.88 3.00
CA GLN A 35 7.27 4.58 2.05
C GLN A 35 8.62 4.33 2.74
N ALA A 36 9.00 5.17 3.71
CA ALA A 36 10.20 4.95 4.51
C ALA A 36 10.13 3.66 5.33
N SER A 37 8.96 3.31 5.86
CA SER A 37 8.74 2.10 6.68
C SER A 37 8.76 0.81 5.86
N LEU A 38 8.28 0.88 4.61
CA LEU A 38 8.39 -0.17 3.60
C LEU A 38 9.87 -0.37 3.23
N GLY A 39 10.59 0.70 2.89
CA GLY A 39 12.00 0.62 2.46
C GLY A 39 12.98 0.13 3.54
N GLN A 40 12.76 0.46 4.83
CA GLN A 40 13.63 0.03 5.94
C GLN A 40 13.45 -1.45 6.35
N GLY A 41 12.79 -2.25 5.52
CA GLY A 41 12.17 -3.48 5.98
C GLY A 41 12.36 -4.75 5.21
N ALA A 42 12.93 -4.65 4.02
CA ALA A 42 13.12 -5.82 3.21
C ALA A 42 14.22 -6.71 3.81
N SER A 43 13.90 -7.99 4.01
CA SER A 43 14.89 -9.02 4.32
C SER A 43 15.75 -9.29 3.09
N ILE A 44 17.06 -9.21 3.27
CA ILE A 44 18.07 -9.43 2.22
C ILE A 44 18.74 -10.82 2.33
N GLY A 45 18.55 -11.54 3.43
CA GLY A 45 19.14 -12.87 3.68
C GLY A 45 18.10 -14.00 3.74
N GLY A 46 18.52 -15.23 3.42
CA GLY A 46 17.66 -16.43 3.39
C GLY A 46 17.34 -16.94 1.98
N GLU A 47 16.60 -18.04 1.88
CA GLU A 47 16.09 -18.56 0.60
C GLU A 47 15.10 -17.55 -0.03
N LEU A 48 14.94 -17.55 -1.36
CA LEU A 48 14.13 -16.56 -2.05
C LEU A 48 12.67 -16.55 -1.55
N THR A 49 12.11 -17.73 -1.30
CA THR A 49 10.74 -17.88 -0.79
C THR A 49 10.61 -17.35 0.64
N GLU A 50 11.61 -17.61 1.50
CA GLU A 50 11.62 -17.12 2.89
C GLU A 50 11.66 -15.58 2.93
N ARG A 51 12.54 -14.97 2.12
CA ARG A 51 12.60 -13.50 1.99
C ARG A 51 11.29 -12.94 1.47
N PHE A 52 10.74 -13.56 0.42
CA PHE A 52 9.49 -13.15 -0.17
C PHE A 52 8.35 -13.20 0.85
N GLN A 53 8.22 -14.29 1.61
CA GLN A 53 7.23 -14.45 2.67
C GLN A 53 7.40 -13.42 3.79
N SER A 54 8.64 -13.15 4.21
CA SER A 54 8.95 -12.15 5.24
C SER A 54 8.58 -10.74 4.78
N ASN A 55 8.96 -10.37 3.57
CA ASN A 55 8.67 -9.05 2.99
C ASN A 55 7.16 -8.85 2.83
N TRP A 56 6.44 -9.91 2.41
CA TRP A 56 4.99 -9.88 2.29
C TRP A 56 4.29 -9.74 3.64
N SER A 57 4.70 -10.50 4.65
CA SER A 57 4.15 -10.41 6.02
C SER A 57 4.31 -8.98 6.57
N ARG A 58 5.47 -8.37 6.37
CA ARG A 58 5.73 -6.99 6.80
C ARG A 58 4.88 -5.97 6.05
N ALA A 59 4.70 -6.13 4.74
CA ALA A 59 3.83 -5.26 3.96
C ALA A 59 2.39 -5.30 4.48
N LEU A 60 1.84 -6.50 4.74
CA LEU A 60 0.51 -6.67 5.31
C LEU A 60 0.37 -6.02 6.69
N GLU A 61 1.38 -6.17 7.56
CA GLU A 61 1.39 -5.48 8.86
C GLU A 61 1.36 -3.95 8.71
N LEU A 62 2.12 -3.39 7.77
CA LEU A 62 2.13 -1.95 7.51
C LEU A 62 0.77 -1.48 6.98
N PHE A 63 0.12 -2.27 6.13
CA PHE A 63 -1.23 -1.98 5.68
C PHE A 63 -2.25 -1.98 6.82
N GLY A 64 -2.17 -2.97 7.71
CA GLY A 64 -2.97 -3.03 8.93
C GLY A 64 -2.73 -1.84 9.87
N LYS A 65 -1.47 -1.40 10.04
CA LYS A 65 -1.12 -0.26 10.92
C LYS A 65 -1.62 1.09 10.38
N HIS A 66 -1.73 1.24 9.05
CA HIS A 66 -2.05 2.52 8.40
C HIS A 66 -3.45 2.56 7.75
N GLN A 67 -4.43 1.82 8.27
CA GLN A 67 -5.80 1.72 7.70
C GLN A 67 -6.50 3.06 7.41
N ALA A 68 -6.26 4.10 8.22
CA ALA A 68 -6.84 5.42 7.97
C ALA A 68 -6.32 6.05 6.67
N MET A 69 -5.01 5.92 6.40
CA MET A 69 -4.39 6.41 5.17
C MET A 69 -4.92 5.64 3.96
N TRP A 70 -5.00 4.31 4.04
CA TRP A 70 -5.50 3.49 2.94
C TRP A 70 -6.96 3.78 2.59
N ARG A 71 -7.82 4.02 3.58
CA ARG A 71 -9.20 4.45 3.33
C ARG A 71 -9.26 5.80 2.62
N ALA A 72 -8.43 6.77 3.02
CA ALA A 72 -8.35 8.05 2.32
C ALA A 72 -7.86 7.90 0.87
N GLN A 73 -6.92 6.98 0.62
CA GLN A 73 -6.47 6.66 -0.74
C GLN A 73 -7.61 6.04 -1.57
N LEU A 74 -8.37 5.09 -1.02
CA LEU A 74 -9.53 4.49 -1.70
C LEU A 74 -10.60 5.55 -2.03
N GLU A 75 -10.88 6.47 -1.11
CA GLU A 75 -11.78 7.59 -1.38
C GLU A 75 -11.25 8.49 -2.51
N ALA A 76 -9.94 8.78 -2.52
CA ALA A 76 -9.32 9.57 -3.58
C ALA A 76 -9.41 8.88 -4.95
N VAL A 77 -9.25 7.55 -5.01
CA VAL A 77 -9.44 6.78 -6.25
C VAL A 77 -10.87 6.94 -6.78
N MET A 78 -11.88 6.85 -5.92
CA MET A 78 -13.28 7.03 -6.34
C MET A 78 -13.57 8.46 -6.85
N ARG A 79 -12.85 9.47 -6.33
CA ARG A 79 -12.99 10.86 -6.78
C ARG A 79 -12.29 11.14 -8.12
N ALA A 80 -11.24 10.40 -8.45
CA ALA A 80 -10.44 10.63 -9.66
C ALA A 80 -11.23 10.50 -10.98
N GLU A 81 -12.36 9.80 -10.98
CA GLU A 81 -13.29 9.75 -12.12
C GLU A 81 -13.86 11.13 -12.46
N HIS A 82 -14.05 11.99 -11.46
CA HIS A 82 -14.67 13.30 -11.61
C HIS A 82 -13.69 14.47 -11.43
N ASP A 83 -12.43 14.17 -11.08
CA ASP A 83 -11.36 15.14 -10.86
C ASP A 83 -10.14 14.82 -11.76
N PRO A 84 -10.00 15.52 -12.92
CA PRO A 84 -8.88 15.31 -13.83
C PRO A 84 -7.51 15.59 -13.21
N ALA A 85 -7.40 16.55 -12.30
CA ALA A 85 -6.13 16.88 -11.65
C ALA A 85 -5.69 15.75 -10.70
N LEU A 86 -6.66 15.15 -9.99
CA LEU A 86 -6.40 13.99 -9.15
C LEU A 86 -6.04 12.75 -9.97
N ARG A 87 -6.70 12.54 -11.12
CA ARG A 87 -6.34 11.47 -12.07
C ARG A 87 -4.91 11.60 -12.57
N GLU A 88 -4.53 12.80 -13.01
CA GLU A 88 -3.17 13.08 -13.47
C GLU A 88 -2.13 12.86 -12.36
N ALA A 89 -2.48 13.18 -11.11
CA ALA A 89 -1.63 12.88 -9.96
C ALA A 89 -1.43 11.38 -9.75
N PHE A 90 -2.48 10.57 -9.89
CA PHE A 90 -2.37 9.10 -9.85
C PHE A 90 -1.54 8.56 -11.01
N ASP A 91 -1.76 9.05 -12.23
CA ASP A 91 -1.02 8.62 -13.42
C ASP A 91 0.49 8.82 -13.26
N ARG A 92 0.90 9.96 -12.67
CA ARG A 92 2.31 10.24 -12.37
C ARG A 92 2.86 9.38 -11.23
N ALA A 93 2.05 9.06 -10.22
CA ALA A 93 2.50 8.32 -9.04
C ALA A 93 2.60 6.80 -9.28
N GLN A 94 1.78 6.26 -10.18
CA GLN A 94 1.65 4.83 -10.44
C GLN A 94 2.97 4.13 -10.84
N PRO A 95 3.80 4.64 -11.77
CA PRO A 95 5.08 4.00 -12.11
C PRO A 95 6.05 3.94 -10.93
N GLU A 96 6.12 5.00 -10.14
CA GLU A 96 7.01 5.07 -8.99
C GLU A 96 6.56 4.12 -7.89
N ALA A 97 5.26 4.07 -7.59
CA ALA A 97 4.71 3.09 -6.66
C ALA A 97 5.03 1.64 -7.08
N ARG A 98 4.93 1.33 -8.37
CA ARG A 98 5.30 -0.01 -8.89
C ARG A 98 6.77 -0.33 -8.67
N ARG A 99 7.66 0.64 -8.90
CA ARG A 99 9.11 0.48 -8.69
C ARG A 99 9.42 0.22 -7.21
N VAL A 100 8.86 1.01 -6.30
CA VAL A 100 8.98 0.84 -4.85
C VAL A 100 8.56 -0.56 -4.42
N LEU A 101 7.45 -1.08 -4.94
CA LEU A 101 6.95 -2.41 -4.61
C LEU A 101 7.91 -3.52 -5.07
N VAL A 102 8.54 -3.41 -6.23
CA VAL A 102 9.56 -4.38 -6.66
C VAL A 102 10.76 -4.38 -5.71
N GLY A 103 11.29 -3.18 -5.39
CA GLY A 103 12.40 -3.05 -4.45
C GLY A 103 12.08 -3.67 -3.09
N LEU A 104 10.90 -3.38 -2.56
CA LEU A 104 10.40 -3.92 -1.30
C LEU A 104 10.36 -5.46 -1.29
N PHE A 105 9.71 -6.08 -2.28
CA PHE A 105 9.49 -7.52 -2.25
C PHE A 105 10.72 -8.34 -2.62
N HIS A 106 11.64 -7.78 -3.41
CA HIS A 106 12.89 -8.44 -3.78
C HIS A 106 14.08 -8.07 -2.87
N GLY A 107 13.93 -7.09 -1.99
CA GLY A 107 15.02 -6.61 -1.13
C GLY A 107 16.17 -5.97 -1.90
N ILE A 108 15.85 -5.20 -2.94
CA ILE A 108 16.81 -4.46 -3.75
C ILE A 108 16.50 -2.96 -3.70
N ASP A 109 17.50 -2.11 -3.96
CA ASP A 109 17.26 -0.66 -4.07
C ASP A 109 16.34 -0.39 -5.27
N GLU A 110 15.35 0.48 -5.09
CA GLU A 110 14.39 0.83 -6.14
C GLU A 110 15.07 1.42 -7.39
N ARG A 111 16.24 2.05 -7.22
CA ARG A 111 17.07 2.59 -8.32
C ARG A 111 17.68 1.49 -9.19
N GLU A 112 17.75 0.26 -8.69
CA GLU A 112 18.22 -0.91 -9.43
C GLU A 112 17.08 -1.63 -10.18
N VAL A 113 15.83 -1.15 -10.02
CA VAL A 113 14.66 -1.69 -10.70
C VAL A 113 14.51 -1.03 -12.07
N ASP A 114 14.81 -1.80 -13.11
CA ASP A 114 14.61 -1.40 -14.51
C ASP A 114 13.12 -1.25 -14.89
N GLU A 115 12.88 -0.67 -16.08
CA GLU A 115 11.54 -0.40 -16.60
C GLU A 115 10.74 -1.68 -16.86
N GLU A 116 11.41 -2.77 -17.27
CA GLU A 116 10.75 -4.04 -17.54
C GLU A 116 10.21 -4.66 -16.25
N LYS A 117 11.03 -4.72 -15.20
CA LYS A 117 10.62 -5.18 -13.87
C LYS A 117 9.52 -4.30 -13.29
N THR A 118 9.64 -2.98 -13.43
CA THR A 118 8.59 -2.04 -13.00
C THR A 118 7.26 -2.34 -13.68
N ARG A 119 7.27 -2.56 -15.00
CA ARG A 119 6.07 -2.86 -15.79
C ARG A 119 5.49 -4.22 -15.46
N VAL A 120 6.31 -5.26 -15.32
CA VAL A 120 5.83 -6.65 -15.15
C VAL A 120 5.59 -6.95 -13.68
N LEU A 121 6.64 -6.96 -12.86
CA LEU A 121 6.57 -7.32 -11.45
C LEU A 121 5.86 -6.23 -10.64
N GLY A 122 6.17 -4.96 -10.91
CA GLY A 122 5.57 -3.86 -10.19
C GLY A 122 4.05 -3.79 -10.38
N SER A 123 3.55 -4.01 -11.62
CA SER A 123 2.10 -4.08 -11.87
C SER A 123 1.44 -5.27 -11.18
N PHE A 124 2.11 -6.42 -11.16
CA PHE A 124 1.63 -7.61 -10.46
C PHE A 124 1.51 -7.34 -8.95
N TYR A 125 2.56 -6.82 -8.32
CA TYR A 125 2.53 -6.46 -6.90
C TYR A 125 1.52 -5.38 -6.58
N MET A 126 1.39 -4.36 -7.43
CA MET A 126 0.40 -3.29 -7.23
C MET A 126 -1.03 -3.84 -7.29
N THR A 127 -1.29 -4.82 -8.17
CA THR A 127 -2.59 -5.50 -8.24
C THR A 127 -2.88 -6.26 -6.94
N LEU A 128 -1.92 -7.05 -6.46
CA LEU A 128 -2.07 -7.81 -5.21
C LEU A 128 -2.28 -6.90 -4.00
N VAL A 129 -1.42 -5.88 -3.84
CA VAL A 129 -1.52 -4.91 -2.73
C VAL A 129 -2.84 -4.17 -2.76
N SER A 130 -3.30 -3.73 -3.94
CA SER A 130 -4.59 -3.04 -4.06
C SER A 130 -5.75 -3.94 -3.63
N GLY A 131 -5.74 -5.20 -4.04
CA GLY A 131 -6.76 -6.18 -3.63
C GLY A 131 -6.74 -6.47 -2.13
N VAL A 132 -5.55 -6.55 -1.52
CA VAL A 132 -5.40 -6.68 -0.06
C VAL A 132 -5.95 -5.46 0.66
N VAL A 133 -5.60 -4.24 0.21
CA VAL A 133 -6.05 -2.99 0.83
C VAL A 133 -7.58 -2.90 0.83
N VAL A 134 -8.23 -3.30 -0.27
CA VAL A 134 -9.70 -3.36 -0.35
C VAL A 134 -10.26 -4.40 0.63
N GLN A 135 -9.73 -5.62 0.64
CA GLN A 135 -10.19 -6.67 1.58
C GLN A 135 -10.00 -6.27 3.04
N GLN A 136 -8.87 -5.64 3.37
CA GLN A 136 -8.56 -5.10 4.68
C GLN A 136 -9.53 -4.00 5.10
N ALA A 137 -9.96 -3.14 4.16
CA ALA A 137 -10.94 -2.09 4.43
C ALA A 137 -12.35 -2.64 4.66
N LEU A 138 -12.70 -3.76 4.02
CA LEU A 138 -14.00 -4.43 4.16
C LEU A 138 -14.08 -5.29 5.43
N ASN A 139 -13.14 -6.21 5.59
CA ASN A 139 -13.05 -7.10 6.75
C ASN A 139 -11.58 -7.50 7.02
N PRO A 140 -10.93 -6.84 7.99
CA PRO A 140 -9.58 -7.19 8.44
C PRO A 140 -9.40 -8.67 8.81
N GLY A 141 -10.43 -9.32 9.36
CA GLY A 141 -10.36 -10.71 9.83
C GLY A 141 -10.41 -11.75 8.70
N LEU A 142 -10.73 -11.34 7.47
CA LEU A 142 -10.76 -12.20 6.28
C LEU A 142 -9.65 -11.86 5.28
N THR A 143 -8.76 -10.92 5.62
CA THR A 143 -7.66 -10.53 4.72
C THR A 143 -6.64 -11.67 4.68
N PRO A 144 -6.21 -12.12 3.49
CA PRO A 144 -5.26 -13.21 3.37
C PRO A 144 -3.92 -12.85 4.01
N ASP A 145 -3.28 -13.82 4.65
CA ASP A 145 -1.92 -13.64 5.14
C ASP A 145 -0.88 -13.88 4.02
N ALA A 146 0.40 -13.76 4.36
CA ALA A 146 1.48 -13.98 3.39
C ALA A 146 1.55 -15.43 2.88
N ARG A 147 1.20 -16.42 3.73
CA ARG A 147 1.20 -17.83 3.36
C ARG A 147 0.07 -18.12 2.38
N ASP A 148 -1.11 -17.57 2.62
CA ASP A 148 -2.26 -17.70 1.72
C ASP A 148 -1.96 -17.17 0.32
N LEU A 149 -1.30 -16.01 0.23
CA LEU A 149 -0.95 -15.39 -1.05
C LEU A 149 0.11 -16.19 -1.79
N ILE A 150 1.14 -16.68 -1.10
CA ILE A 150 2.17 -17.55 -1.69
C ILE A 150 1.57 -18.86 -2.19
N GLU A 151 0.75 -19.50 -1.37
CA GLU A 151 0.09 -20.76 -1.73
C GLU A 151 -0.88 -20.55 -2.91
N GLY A 152 -1.61 -19.45 -2.93
CA GLY A 152 -2.46 -19.04 -4.05
C GLY A 152 -1.66 -18.92 -5.35
N MET A 153 -0.54 -18.19 -5.33
CA MET A 153 0.35 -18.06 -6.49
C MET A 153 0.90 -19.41 -6.96
N ARG A 154 1.37 -20.26 -6.04
CA ARG A 154 1.87 -21.59 -6.35
C ARG A 154 0.82 -22.46 -7.04
N ARG A 155 -0.43 -22.41 -6.58
CA ARG A 155 -1.55 -23.16 -7.19
C ARG A 155 -1.91 -22.63 -8.57
N VAL A 156 -1.97 -21.31 -8.75
CA VAL A 156 -2.27 -20.70 -10.06
C VAL A 156 -1.21 -21.09 -11.09
N LEU A 157 0.07 -21.00 -10.72
CA LEU A 157 1.18 -21.38 -11.61
C LEU A 157 1.29 -22.90 -11.82
N GLY A 158 0.84 -23.69 -10.85
CA GLY A 158 0.87 -25.16 -10.88
C GLY A 158 -0.33 -25.85 -11.56
N GLY A 159 -1.28 -25.11 -12.14
CA GLY A 159 -2.42 -25.68 -12.88
C GLY A 159 -3.79 -25.64 -12.18
N GLY A 160 -3.92 -24.88 -11.10
CA GLY A 160 -5.18 -24.69 -10.37
C GLY A 160 -5.55 -25.84 -9.42
N PRO A 161 -6.59 -25.67 -8.59
CA PRO A 161 -7.10 -26.77 -7.76
C PRO A 161 -7.61 -27.92 -8.65
N PRO A 162 -7.47 -29.19 -8.22
CA PRO A 162 -8.00 -30.31 -8.97
C PRO A 162 -9.50 -30.08 -9.22
N VAL A 163 -9.93 -30.25 -10.48
CA VAL A 163 -11.35 -30.22 -10.83
C VAL A 163 -12.04 -31.33 -10.03
N PRO A 164 -13.11 -31.04 -9.28
CA PRO A 164 -13.84 -32.08 -8.56
C PRO A 164 -14.29 -33.15 -9.55
N SER A 165 -13.84 -34.39 -9.33
CA SER A 165 -14.39 -35.53 -10.03
C SER A 165 -15.79 -35.75 -9.45
N GLY A 166 -16.82 -35.43 -10.24
CA GLY A 166 -18.21 -35.76 -9.93
C GLY A 166 -18.46 -37.26 -10.00
#